data_AF-A0A9N9SAJ1-F1
#
_entry.id   AF-A0A9N9SAJ1-F1
#
_cell.length_a   1.000
_cell.length_b   1.000
_cell.length_c   1.000
_cell.angle_alpha   90.00
_cell.angle_beta   90.00
_cell.angle_gamma   90.00
#
_symmetry.space_group_name_H-M   'P 1'
#
loop_
_entity.id
_entity.type
_entity.pdbx_description
1 polymer ?
#
loop_
_entity_poly.entity_id
_entity_poly.type
_entity_poly.pdbx_seq_one_letter_code
_entity_poly.pdbx_strand_id
1 'polypeptide(L)'
;MRDAQIMWLLINIIFILNVSTRVNVNGYDVNEVHACGQNEFWSERPYLCGFKCTPNGIDIKCDDTRKHPGCDCLFSFYLNMDTMKCEKIKCKNMNCIGRANEQLFECESSRRDRCECTERITMDCNHGCMCMNGYCRVNGTCVKRSCHHSVYS
;
A
#
# COMPACT_ATOMS: atom_id res chain seq x y z
N MET A 1 16.04 -59.08 -27.58
CA MET A 1 16.60 -57.80 -27.08
C MET A 1 15.84 -56.55 -27.57
N ARG A 2 15.11 -56.58 -28.70
CA ARG A 2 14.31 -55.42 -29.17
C ARG A 2 13.02 -55.18 -28.36
N ASP A 3 12.44 -56.22 -27.79
CA ASP A 3 11.14 -56.11 -27.09
C ASP A 3 11.23 -55.40 -25.73
N ALA A 4 12.41 -55.44 -25.09
CA ALA A 4 12.65 -54.75 -23.81
C ALA A 4 12.71 -53.22 -23.97
N GLN A 5 13.13 -52.71 -25.13
CA GLN A 5 13.20 -51.26 -25.37
C GLN A 5 11.81 -50.65 -25.63
N ILE A 6 10.89 -51.40 -26.24
CA ILE A 6 9.52 -50.94 -26.51
C ILE A 6 8.72 -50.84 -25.20
N MET A 7 8.88 -51.82 -24.30
CA MET A 7 8.24 -51.79 -22.97
C MET A 7 8.68 -50.58 -22.14
N TRP A 8 9.97 -50.20 -22.21
CA TRP A 8 10.48 -49.04 -21.48
C TRP A 8 9.93 -47.71 -22.00
N LEU A 9 9.74 -47.58 -23.31
CA LEU A 9 9.11 -46.42 -23.92
C LEU A 9 7.63 -46.29 -23.55
N LEU A 10 6.88 -47.39 -23.54
CA LEU A 10 5.45 -47.37 -23.19
C LEU A 10 5.21 -47.01 -21.71
N ILE A 11 6.06 -47.48 -20.80
CA ILE A 11 5.96 -47.13 -19.36
C ILE A 11 6.22 -45.63 -19.15
N ASN A 12 7.20 -45.04 -19.86
CA ASN A 12 7.47 -43.61 -19.77
C ASN A 12 6.32 -42.75 -20.36
N ILE A 13 5.70 -43.18 -21.46
CA ILE A 13 4.56 -42.47 -22.06
C ILE A 13 3.34 -42.50 -21.11
N ILE A 14 3.08 -43.62 -20.43
CA ILE A 14 1.99 -43.74 -19.45
C ILE A 14 2.24 -42.84 -18.23
N PHE A 15 3.49 -42.69 -17.79
CA PHE A 15 3.85 -41.77 -16.70
C PHE A 15 3.66 -40.30 -17.09
N ILE A 16 3.98 -39.93 -18.33
CA ILE A 16 3.78 -38.55 -18.83
C ILE A 16 2.28 -38.23 -18.97
N LEU A 17 1.46 -39.20 -19.37
CA LEU A 17 0.00 -38.98 -19.54
C LEU A 17 -0.77 -38.97 -18.22
N ASN A 18 -0.31 -39.65 -17.16
CA ASN A 18 -0.99 -39.69 -15.85
C ASN A 18 -0.72 -38.48 -14.94
N VAL A 19 0.29 -37.65 -15.22
CA VAL A 19 0.54 -36.42 -14.44
C VAL A 19 -0.42 -35.27 -14.83
N SER A 20 -1.32 -35.50 -15.80
CA SER A 20 -2.35 -34.53 -16.21
C SER A 20 -3.76 -34.82 -15.66
N THR A 21 -3.91 -35.66 -14.62
CA THR A 21 -5.19 -35.73 -13.91
C THR A 21 -5.38 -34.51 -13.02
N ARG A 22 -5.99 -33.49 -13.63
CA ARG A 22 -6.52 -32.28 -12.99
C ARG A 22 -7.40 -32.67 -11.82
N VAL A 23 -6.98 -32.28 -10.61
CA VAL A 23 -7.84 -32.30 -9.44
C VAL A 23 -8.74 -31.06 -9.53
N ASN A 24 -9.97 -31.24 -10.01
CA ASN A 24 -11.03 -30.24 -9.95
C ASN A 24 -11.63 -30.28 -8.54
N VAL A 25 -11.23 -29.34 -7.69
CA VAL A 25 -11.87 -29.10 -6.40
C VAL A 25 -12.68 -27.82 -6.55
N ASN A 26 -14.01 -27.97 -6.53
CA ASN A 26 -14.98 -26.88 -6.29
C ASN A 26 -15.21 -25.81 -7.37
N GLY A 27 -14.95 -26.06 -8.65
CA GLY A 27 -15.41 -25.13 -9.71
C GLY A 27 -14.79 -23.74 -9.67
N TYR A 28 -13.72 -23.56 -8.91
CA TYR A 28 -12.79 -22.45 -9.07
C TYR A 28 -11.75 -22.90 -10.09
N ASP A 29 -11.68 -22.21 -11.23
CA ASP A 29 -10.61 -22.40 -12.19
C ASP A 29 -9.30 -21.92 -11.54
N VAL A 30 -8.55 -22.86 -10.95
CA VAL A 30 -7.27 -22.60 -10.26
C VAL A 30 -6.15 -22.13 -11.20
N ASN A 31 -6.47 -21.81 -12.46
CA ASN A 31 -5.52 -21.46 -13.51
C ASN A 31 -5.53 -20.00 -13.96
N GLU A 32 -6.38 -19.12 -13.43
CA GLU A 32 -6.06 -17.70 -13.51
C GLU A 32 -5.02 -17.37 -12.46
N VAL A 33 -3.76 -17.72 -12.77
CA VAL A 33 -2.61 -17.08 -12.15
C VAL A 33 -2.71 -15.62 -12.57
N HIS A 34 -3.43 -14.82 -11.79
CA HIS A 34 -3.50 -13.38 -11.98
C HIS A 34 -2.09 -12.83 -11.74
N ALA A 35 -1.35 -12.67 -12.83
CA ALA A 35 0.01 -12.17 -12.80
C ALA A 35 -0.01 -10.69 -12.44
N CYS A 36 0.15 -10.39 -11.16
CA CYS A 36 0.34 -9.03 -10.69
C CYS A 36 1.81 -8.60 -10.83
N GLY A 37 2.03 -7.29 -10.90
CA GLY A 37 3.35 -6.69 -11.01
C GLY A 37 4.21 -6.90 -9.75
N GLN A 38 5.42 -6.35 -9.80
CA GLN A 38 6.32 -6.38 -8.65
C GLN A 38 5.74 -5.53 -7.50
N ASN A 39 5.70 -6.10 -6.29
CA ASN A 39 5.09 -5.52 -5.08
C ASN A 39 3.56 -5.39 -5.12
N GLU A 40 2.91 -6.18 -5.97
CA GLU A 40 1.46 -6.28 -6.04
C GLU A 40 0.99 -7.68 -5.61
N PHE A 41 -0.24 -7.79 -5.15
CA PHE A 41 -0.92 -9.05 -4.86
C PHE A 41 -2.35 -9.00 -5.38
N TRP A 42 -2.91 -10.15 -5.73
CA TRP A 42 -4.30 -10.23 -6.15
C TRP A 42 -5.24 -10.12 -4.95
N SER A 43 -6.25 -9.25 -5.05
CA SER A 43 -7.29 -9.08 -4.04
C SER A 43 -8.68 -9.07 -4.69
N GLU A 44 -9.64 -9.76 -4.08
CA GLU A 44 -11.05 -9.68 -4.48
C GLU A 44 -11.68 -8.32 -4.17
N ARG A 45 -11.09 -7.57 -3.24
CA ARG A 45 -11.49 -6.24 -2.80
C ARG A 45 -10.25 -5.36 -2.64
N PRO A 46 -9.64 -4.91 -3.74
CA PRO A 46 -8.43 -4.12 -3.68
C PRO A 46 -8.73 -2.74 -3.06
N TYR A 47 -7.98 -2.38 -2.02
CA TYR A 47 -8.00 -1.05 -1.40
C TYR A 47 -6.86 -0.23 -1.98
N LEU A 48 -7.10 0.36 -3.15
CA LEU A 48 -6.03 1.08 -3.83
C LEU A 48 -5.88 2.49 -3.27
N CYS A 49 -4.89 2.65 -2.40
CA CYS A 49 -4.35 3.96 -2.03
C CYS A 49 -3.22 4.33 -2.98
N GLY A 50 -3.46 5.36 -3.80
CA GLY A 50 -2.44 5.99 -4.62
C GLY A 50 -1.77 7.14 -3.88
N PHE A 51 -0.50 7.39 -4.19
CA PHE A 51 0.22 8.56 -3.72
C PHE A 51 0.84 9.34 -4.88
N LYS A 52 0.96 10.65 -4.71
CA LYS A 52 1.71 11.53 -5.61
C LYS A 52 2.61 12.44 -4.81
N CYS A 53 3.86 12.53 -5.22
CA CYS A 53 4.80 13.50 -4.67
C CYS A 53 4.48 14.89 -5.23
N THR A 54 4.18 15.84 -4.36
CA THR A 54 3.96 17.25 -4.73
C THR A 54 5.03 18.13 -4.09
N PRO A 55 5.23 19.37 -4.58
CA PRO A 55 6.11 20.33 -3.93
C PRO A 55 5.73 20.63 -2.47
N ASN A 56 4.48 20.35 -2.09
CA ASN A 56 3.91 20.64 -0.78
C ASN A 56 3.83 19.39 0.13
N GLY A 57 4.34 18.24 -0.30
CA GLY A 57 4.25 16.98 0.44
C GLY A 57 3.70 15.82 -0.40
N ILE A 58 3.21 14.77 0.27
CA ILE A 58 2.57 13.61 -0.39
C ILE A 58 1.06 13.83 -0.42
N ASP A 59 0.46 13.74 -1.60
CA ASP A 59 -0.99 13.64 -1.76
C ASP A 59 -1.35 12.15 -1.83
N ILE A 60 -2.04 11.63 -0.81
CA ILE A 60 -2.54 10.25 -0.77
C ILE A 60 -4.03 10.28 -1.09
N LYS A 61 -4.43 9.53 -2.13
CA LYS A 61 -5.83 9.35 -2.52
C LYS A 61 -6.16 7.87 -2.49
N CYS A 62 -7.03 7.49 -1.58
CA CYS A 62 -7.61 6.15 -1.54
C CYS A 62 -8.96 6.19 -2.25
N ASP A 63 -9.12 5.34 -3.25
CA ASP A 63 -10.39 5.18 -3.95
C ASP A 63 -11.10 3.92 -3.45
N ASP A 64 -12.07 4.13 -2.57
CA ASP A 64 -12.90 3.06 -2.00
C ASP A 64 -13.97 2.53 -2.98
N THR A 65 -14.04 3.08 -4.20
CA THR A 65 -15.08 2.71 -5.17
C THR A 65 -14.73 1.48 -6.01
N ARG A 66 -13.50 0.96 -5.93
CA ARG A 66 -13.14 -0.29 -6.62
C ARG A 66 -13.82 -1.50 -5.98
N LYS A 67 -14.99 -1.83 -6.53
CA LYS A 67 -15.77 -3.03 -6.17
C LYS A 67 -15.37 -4.28 -6.96
N HIS A 68 -14.33 -4.20 -7.79
CA HIS A 68 -13.94 -5.29 -8.68
C HIS A 68 -12.60 -5.90 -8.24
N PRO A 69 -12.46 -7.24 -8.31
CA PRO A 69 -11.20 -7.94 -8.08
C PRO A 69 -10.07 -7.38 -8.95
N GLY A 70 -8.87 -7.29 -8.41
CA GLY A 70 -7.71 -6.74 -9.11
C GLY A 70 -6.41 -6.86 -8.32
N CYS A 71 -5.32 -6.40 -8.92
CA CYS A 71 -4.03 -6.28 -8.25
C CYS A 71 -4.02 -5.06 -7.32
N ASP A 72 -3.52 -5.28 -6.10
CA ASP A 72 -3.38 -4.28 -5.04
C ASP A 72 -1.93 -4.21 -4.56
N CYS A 73 -1.54 -3.11 -3.95
CA CYS A 73 -0.17 -2.93 -3.45
C CYS A 73 0.04 -3.69 -2.14
N LEU A 74 1.19 -4.38 -2.00
CA LEU A 74 1.59 -5.02 -0.74
C LEU A 74 1.60 -4.04 0.44
N PHE A 75 1.48 -4.56 1.65
CA PHE A 75 1.54 -3.77 2.88
C PHE A 75 2.79 -2.88 2.90
N SER A 76 2.62 -1.59 3.23
CA SER A 76 3.65 -0.53 3.17
C SER A 76 4.09 -0.07 1.76
N PHE A 77 3.41 -0.50 0.70
CA PHE A 77 3.55 0.03 -0.65
C PHE A 77 2.27 0.76 -1.06
N TYR A 78 2.42 1.76 -1.92
CA TYR A 78 1.32 2.58 -2.40
C TYR A 78 1.44 2.72 -3.92
N LEU A 79 0.31 2.91 -4.62
CA LEU A 79 0.35 3.12 -6.06
C LEU A 79 0.93 4.52 -6.34
N ASN A 80 2.13 4.59 -6.91
CA ASN A 80 2.68 5.84 -7.38
C ASN A 80 1.86 6.30 -8.60
N MET A 81 1.14 7.42 -8.47
CA MET A 81 0.23 7.92 -9.51
C MET A 81 0.96 8.44 -10.76
N ASP A 82 2.27 8.69 -10.68
CA ASP A 82 3.07 9.14 -11.82
C ASP A 82 3.66 7.95 -12.60
N THR A 83 4.09 6.89 -11.90
CA THR A 83 4.68 5.69 -12.54
C THR A 83 3.67 4.55 -12.77
N MET A 84 2.50 4.64 -12.13
CA MET A 84 1.47 3.60 -12.08
C MET A 84 2.00 2.26 -11.55
N LYS A 85 2.92 2.30 -10.57
CA LYS A 85 3.54 1.12 -9.94
C LYS A 85 3.46 1.18 -8.42
N CYS A 86 3.36 0.02 -7.78
CA CYS A 86 3.43 -0.09 -6.32
C CYS A 86 4.86 0.14 -5.82
N GLU A 87 5.04 1.26 -5.13
CA GLU A 87 6.34 1.72 -4.65
C GLU A 87 6.23 2.14 -3.19
N LYS A 88 7.35 2.06 -2.45
CA LYS A 88 7.43 2.72 -1.15
C LYS A 88 7.45 4.23 -1.39
N ILE A 89 6.72 4.98 -0.58
CA ILE A 89 6.71 6.45 -0.65
C ILE A 89 8.14 6.96 -0.43
N LYS A 90 8.73 7.52 -1.50
CA LYS A 90 10.10 8.06 -1.52
C LYS A 90 10.12 9.37 -2.29
N CYS A 91 9.48 10.42 -1.77
CA CYS A 91 9.58 11.72 -2.41
C CYS A 91 10.91 12.40 -2.03
N LYS A 92 11.84 12.44 -2.99
CA LYS A 92 13.05 13.26 -2.88
C LYS A 92 12.63 14.73 -2.95
N ASN A 93 13.21 15.59 -2.10
CA ASN A 93 12.92 17.02 -2.00
C ASN A 93 11.56 17.41 -1.41
N MET A 94 11.02 16.63 -0.48
CA MET A 94 10.00 17.14 0.42
C MET A 94 10.62 18.10 1.43
N ASN A 95 10.78 19.35 1.03
CA ASN A 95 10.80 20.45 1.98
C ASN A 95 9.34 20.89 2.16
N CYS A 96 8.92 21.20 3.39
CA CYS A 96 7.66 21.90 3.62
C CYS A 96 7.82 23.37 3.20
N ILE A 97 8.13 23.59 1.90
CA ILE A 97 8.51 24.88 1.34
C ILE A 97 7.31 25.81 1.44
N GLY A 98 7.51 26.97 2.07
CA GLY A 98 6.51 28.03 2.14
C GLY A 98 5.54 27.91 3.31
N ARG A 99 5.73 26.96 4.24
CA ARG A 99 4.88 26.85 5.45
C ARG A 99 5.73 26.87 6.71
N ALA A 100 5.64 27.98 7.46
CA ALA A 100 6.34 28.12 8.73
C ALA A 100 5.80 27.11 9.76
N ASN A 101 6.68 26.56 10.59
CA ASN A 101 6.36 25.59 11.64
C ASN A 101 5.79 24.26 11.13
N GLU A 102 6.16 23.84 9.93
CA GLU A 102 5.86 22.51 9.39
C GLU A 102 7.13 21.66 9.25
N GLN A 103 6.99 20.36 9.52
CA GLN A 103 8.05 19.37 9.36
C GLN A 103 7.49 18.15 8.62
N LEU A 104 8.33 17.54 7.80
CA LEU A 104 7.99 16.30 7.12
C LEU A 104 8.01 15.14 8.11
N PHE A 105 6.91 14.39 8.18
CA PHE A 105 6.82 13.15 8.95
C PHE A 105 6.59 11.96 8.04
N GLU A 106 7.31 10.87 8.33
CA GLU A 106 7.12 9.58 7.67
C GLU A 106 5.98 8.78 8.29
N CYS A 107 5.61 8.99 9.55
CA CYS A 107 4.48 8.29 10.13
C CYS A 107 4.09 8.99 11.41
N GLU A 108 3.02 9.78 11.36
CA GLU A 108 2.58 10.53 12.53
C GLU A 108 1.06 10.63 12.59
N SER A 109 0.52 10.79 13.80
CA SER A 109 -0.92 10.90 14.00
C SER A 109 -1.46 12.23 13.46
N SER A 110 -2.63 12.17 12.82
CA SER A 110 -3.38 13.36 12.37
C SER A 110 -3.70 14.36 13.49
N ARG A 111 -3.63 13.92 14.76
CA ARG A 111 -3.78 14.79 15.93
C ARG A 111 -2.81 15.96 15.94
N ARG A 112 -1.61 15.81 15.35
CA ARG A 112 -0.59 16.86 15.37
C ARG A 112 -1.04 18.11 14.60
N ASP A 113 -1.86 17.95 13.58
CA ASP A 113 -2.44 19.06 12.83
C ASP A 113 -3.73 19.59 13.45
N ARG A 114 -4.37 18.86 14.38
CA ARG A 114 -5.60 19.32 15.03
C ARG A 114 -5.32 20.16 16.28
N CYS A 115 -6.04 21.28 16.41
CA CYS A 115 -5.92 22.17 17.57
C CYS A 115 -6.71 21.69 18.80
N GLU A 116 -7.45 20.59 18.69
CA GLU A 116 -8.21 20.03 19.80
C GLU A 116 -7.29 19.25 20.76
N CYS A 117 -7.38 19.56 22.06
CA CYS A 117 -6.51 18.97 23.06
C CYS A 117 -6.99 17.57 23.52
N THR A 118 -8.28 17.26 23.32
CA THR A 118 -9.00 16.13 23.95
C THR A 118 -9.27 14.94 23.02
N GLU A 119 -8.83 14.98 21.77
CA GLU A 119 -9.13 13.89 20.84
C GLU A 119 -8.40 12.60 21.19
N ARG A 120 -9.11 11.48 21.01
CA ARG A 120 -8.55 10.14 21.09
C ARG A 120 -7.51 9.98 20.00
N ILE A 121 -6.35 9.43 20.38
CA ILE A 121 -5.29 9.09 19.44
C ILE A 121 -5.83 7.97 18.55
N THR A 122 -6.10 8.28 17.28
CA THR A 122 -6.20 7.23 16.28
C THR A 122 -4.78 6.85 15.88
N MET A 123 -4.54 5.54 15.69
CA MET A 123 -3.24 5.03 15.23
C MET A 123 -3.04 5.22 13.72
N ASP A 124 -3.75 6.19 13.13
CA ASP A 124 -3.65 6.46 11.70
C ASP A 124 -2.30 7.11 11.41
N CYS A 125 -1.43 6.30 10.82
CA CYS A 125 -0.13 6.72 10.33
C CYS A 125 -0.33 7.59 9.09
N ASN A 126 -0.14 8.91 9.25
CA ASN A 126 -0.21 9.84 8.13
C ASN A 126 1.21 10.26 7.74
N HIS A 127 1.43 10.34 6.43
CA HIS A 127 2.70 10.78 5.82
C HIS A 127 2.52 12.19 5.26
N GLY A 128 3.51 13.07 5.43
CA GLY A 128 3.50 14.41 4.81
C GLY A 128 3.97 15.53 5.73
N CYS A 129 3.71 16.78 5.30
CA CYS A 129 4.05 17.97 6.08
C CYS A 129 3.01 18.22 7.16
N MET A 130 3.42 18.11 8.42
CA MET A 130 2.58 18.38 9.58
C MET A 130 3.16 19.50 10.42
N CYS A 131 2.32 20.12 11.23
CA CYS A 131 2.76 21.12 12.19
C CYS A 131 3.80 20.55 13.16
N MET A 132 4.83 21.33 13.47
CA MET A 132 5.82 20.98 14.49
C MET A 132 5.17 20.86 15.88
N ASN A 133 5.86 20.21 16.82
CA ASN A 133 5.40 20.12 18.21
C ASN A 133 5.11 21.51 18.79
N GLY A 134 3.95 21.65 19.44
CA GLY A 134 3.47 22.93 19.97
C GLY A 134 2.70 23.79 18.96
N TYR A 135 2.54 23.33 17.71
CA TYR A 135 1.73 23.98 16.68
C TYR A 135 0.54 23.08 16.27
N CYS A 136 -0.47 23.68 15.66
CA CYS A 136 -1.63 23.00 15.08
C CYS A 136 -2.12 23.79 13.85
N ARG A 137 -2.85 23.11 12.95
CA ARG A 137 -3.26 23.67 11.66
C ARG A 137 -4.62 24.35 11.78
N VAL A 138 -4.66 25.64 11.48
CA VAL A 138 -5.90 26.43 11.36
C VAL A 138 -5.89 27.07 9.98
N ASN A 139 -6.94 26.82 9.17
CA ASN A 139 -7.06 27.34 7.81
C ASN A 139 -5.80 27.09 6.95
N GLY A 140 -5.25 25.89 7.05
CA GLY A 140 -4.05 25.50 6.29
C GLY A 140 -2.72 26.03 6.83
N THR A 141 -2.71 26.87 7.87
CA THR A 141 -1.50 27.45 8.47
C THR A 141 -1.23 26.86 9.85
N CYS A 142 0.03 26.53 10.15
CA CYS A 142 0.43 26.09 11.49
C CYS A 142 0.58 27.28 12.46
N VAL A 143 -0.32 27.34 13.44
CA VAL A 143 -0.34 28.35 14.51
C VAL A 143 0.03 27.72 15.84
N LYS A 144 0.55 28.52 16.78
CA LYS A 144 0.92 28.03 18.11
C LYS A 144 -0.32 27.47 18.82
N ARG A 145 -0.23 26.25 19.36
CA ARG A 145 -1.32 25.66 20.14
C ARG A 145 -1.63 26.52 21.34
N SER A 146 -2.92 26.83 21.51
CA SER A 146 -3.45 27.45 22.72
C SER A 146 -3.66 26.43 23.84
N CYS A 147 -3.65 25.14 23.51
CA CYS A 147 -3.65 24.04 24.47
C CYS A 147 -2.33 24.03 25.26
N HIS A 148 -2.34 24.55 26.49
CA HIS A 148 -1.33 24.16 27.46
C HIS A 148 -1.59 22.69 27.81
N HIS A 149 -0.87 21.77 27.17
CA HIS A 149 -0.50 20.56 27.89
C HIS A 149 0.43 21.03 29.00
N SER A 150 -0.13 21.33 30.18
CA SER A 150 0.63 21.29 31.41
C SER A 150 1.17 19.87 31.49
N VAL A 151 2.40 19.71 31.02
CA VAL A 151 3.21 18.52 31.21
C VAL A 151 3.21 18.30 32.72
N TYR A 152 2.43 17.30 33.19
CA TYR A 152 2.65 16.76 34.50
C TYR A 152 4.11 16.29 34.51
N SER A 153 4.87 16.98 35.36
CA SER A 153 6.30 16.80 35.62
C SER A 153 6.56 15.45 36.25
#